data_AF-A0A0F4LVP8-F1
#
_entry.id   AF-A0A0F4LVP8-F1
#
_cell.length_a   1.000
_cell.length_b   1.000
_cell.length_c   1.000
_cell.angle_alpha   90.00
_cell.angle_beta   90.00
_cell.angle_gamma   90.00
#
_symmetry.space_group_name_H-M   'P 1'
#
loop_
_entity.id
_entity.type
_entity.pdbx_description
1 polymer ?
#
loop_
_entity_poly.entity_id
_entity_poly.type
_entity_poly.pdbx_seq_one_letter_code
_entity_poly.pdbx_strand_id
1 'polypeptide(L)'
;MKKNKKRKLKYYFSACFFTLSALLELALIGLEILQHRRQIDIPKNIIYAVFAISFAAYLYYKAKTVETDKDDEDERDEFIAVKTNHQMYKIANWLIYILSLVFLTGAAFMYKAQGFTTLVIILITIAATLSVLWNLLLLIEMIIGITNELRN
;
A
#
# COMPACT_ATOMS: atom_id res chain seq x y z
N MET A 1 5.26 -20.20 20.07
CA MET A 1 4.25 -20.55 19.04
C MET A 1 2.96 -19.73 19.06
N LYS A 2 1.89 -20.07 19.83
CA LYS A 2 0.54 -19.46 19.66
C LYS A 2 0.48 -17.93 19.80
N LYS A 3 1.32 -17.33 20.68
CA LYS A 3 1.36 -15.89 20.93
C LYS A 3 1.96 -15.08 19.76
N ASN A 4 3.00 -15.61 19.10
CA ASN A 4 3.65 -14.96 17.96
C ASN A 4 2.74 -15.02 16.72
N LYS A 5 2.14 -16.19 16.48
CA LYS A 5 1.14 -16.41 15.43
C LYS A 5 -0.06 -15.46 15.53
N LYS A 6 -0.67 -15.36 16.72
CA LYS A 6 -1.78 -14.41 16.99
C LYS A 6 -1.36 -12.95 16.74
N ARG A 7 -0.11 -12.59 17.08
CA ARG A 7 0.43 -11.25 16.86
C ARG A 7 0.70 -10.97 15.37
N LYS A 8 1.20 -11.94 14.61
CA LYS A 8 1.41 -11.87 13.15
C LYS A 8 0.09 -11.68 12.42
N LEU A 9 -0.92 -12.48 12.75
CA LEU A 9 -2.29 -12.35 12.23
C LEU A 9 -2.88 -10.97 12.54
N LYS A 10 -2.69 -10.45 13.76
CA LYS A 10 -3.15 -9.11 14.14
C LYS A 10 -2.53 -8.01 13.26
N TYR A 11 -1.23 -8.13 12.94
CA TYR A 11 -0.58 -7.18 12.05
C TYR A 11 -1.11 -7.26 10.62
N TYR A 12 -1.33 -8.47 10.08
CA TYR A 12 -1.96 -8.62 8.76
C TYR A 12 -3.37 -8.03 8.71
N PHE A 13 -4.23 -8.33 9.69
CA PHE A 13 -5.58 -7.74 9.72
C PHE A 13 -5.55 -6.22 9.85
N SER A 14 -4.63 -5.70 10.66
CA SER A 14 -4.45 -4.25 10.81
C SER A 14 -3.95 -3.63 9.49
N ALA A 15 -3.00 -4.27 8.82
CA ALA A 15 -2.50 -3.82 7.51
C ALA A 15 -3.63 -3.81 6.46
N CYS A 16 -4.46 -4.86 6.39
CA CYS A 16 -5.64 -4.91 5.53
C CYS A 16 -6.60 -3.74 5.80
N PHE A 17 -6.87 -3.42 7.07
CA PHE A 17 -7.73 -2.29 7.43
C PHE A 17 -7.18 -0.96 6.90
N PHE A 18 -5.88 -0.72 7.05
CA PHE A 18 -5.24 0.51 6.54
C PHE A 18 -5.16 0.54 5.01
N THR A 19 -4.96 -0.61 4.34
CA THR A 19 -5.05 -0.71 2.87
C THR A 19 -6.44 -0.37 2.36
N LEU A 20 -7.49 -0.88 3.00
CA LEU A 20 -8.88 -0.53 2.64
C LEU A 20 -9.16 0.96 2.88
N SER A 21 -8.65 1.52 3.99
CA SER A 21 -8.74 2.95 4.27
C SER A 21 -8.03 3.78 3.21
N ALA A 22 -6.84 3.36 2.75
CA ALA A 22 -6.11 4.01 1.68
C ALA A 22 -6.90 4.00 0.36
N LEU A 23 -7.52 2.86 0.00
CA LEU A 23 -8.37 2.76 -1.19
C LEU A 23 -9.59 3.67 -1.10
N LEU A 24 -10.20 3.79 0.09
CA LEU A 24 -11.31 4.71 0.33
C LEU A 24 -10.89 6.17 0.11
N GLU A 25 -9.76 6.60 0.68
CA GLU A 25 -9.22 7.96 0.50
C GLU A 25 -8.90 8.25 -0.98
N LEU A 26 -8.30 7.30 -1.69
CA LEU A 26 -8.07 7.43 -3.13
C LEU A 26 -9.37 7.57 -3.93
N ALA A 27 -10.43 6.84 -3.54
CA ALA A 27 -11.74 6.97 -4.16
C ALA A 27 -12.38 8.34 -3.89
N LEU A 28 -12.23 8.89 -2.68
CA LEU A 28 -12.69 10.24 -2.33
C LEU A 28 -11.95 11.31 -3.14
N ILE A 29 -10.62 11.21 -3.27
CA ILE A 29 -9.81 12.10 -4.13
C ILE A 29 -10.32 12.03 -5.58
N GLY A 30 -10.56 10.82 -6.10
CA GLY A 30 -11.07 10.62 -7.46
C GLY A 30 -12.46 11.25 -7.65
N LEU A 31 -13.37 11.07 -6.70
CA LEU A 31 -14.70 11.67 -6.72
C LEU A 31 -14.65 13.20 -6.68
N GLU A 32 -13.78 13.79 -5.85
CA GLU A 32 -13.63 15.25 -5.76
C GLU A 32 -13.10 15.86 -7.06
N ILE A 33 -12.17 15.17 -7.73
CA ILE A 33 -11.66 15.57 -9.06
C ILE A 33 -12.79 15.50 -10.09
N LEU A 34 -13.55 14.40 -10.13
CA LEU A 34 -14.61 14.21 -11.13
C LEU A 34 -15.78 15.19 -10.93
N GLN A 35 -16.19 15.43 -9.68
CA GLN A 35 -17.38 16.23 -9.38
C GLN A 35 -17.15 17.74 -9.40
N HIS A 36 -15.90 18.21 -9.60
CA HIS A 36 -15.56 19.65 -9.57
C HIS A 36 -16.08 20.38 -8.32
N ARG A 37 -16.35 19.65 -7.23
CA ARG A 37 -16.80 20.24 -5.95
C ARG A 37 -15.70 21.13 -5.41
N ARG A 38 -16.02 22.03 -4.47
CA ARG A 38 -15.03 22.87 -3.77
C ARG A 38 -13.87 21.99 -3.29
N GLN A 39 -12.74 22.05 -4.02
CA GLN A 39 -11.56 21.19 -3.96
C GLN A 39 -10.73 21.41 -2.68
N ILE A 40 -11.39 21.80 -1.59
CA ILE A 40 -10.79 22.23 -0.32
C ILE A 40 -10.27 21.01 0.46
N ASP A 41 -10.92 19.86 0.28
CA ASP A 41 -10.62 18.63 1.02
C ASP A 41 -9.54 17.76 0.35
N ILE A 42 -9.19 18.00 -0.93
CA ILE A 42 -8.18 17.22 -1.67
C ILE A 42 -6.84 17.12 -0.93
N PRO A 43 -6.24 18.22 -0.41
CA PRO A 43 -4.98 18.13 0.33
C PRO A 43 -5.09 17.29 1.60
N LYS A 44 -6.22 17.37 2.30
CA LYS A 44 -6.48 16.61 3.52
C LYS A 44 -6.60 15.11 3.20
N ASN A 45 -7.35 14.76 2.16
CA ASN A 45 -7.51 13.37 1.71
C ASN A 45 -6.17 12.79 1.21
N ILE A 46 -5.32 13.60 0.55
CA ILE A 46 -3.96 13.19 0.17
C ILE A 46 -3.12 12.85 1.41
N ILE A 47 -3.16 13.66 2.46
CA ILE A 47 -2.43 13.39 3.70
C ILE A 47 -2.91 12.08 4.33
N TYR A 48 -4.22 11.85 4.38
CA TYR A 48 -4.76 10.59 4.91
C TYR A 48 -4.43 9.39 4.05
N ALA A 49 -4.47 9.52 2.72
CA ALA A 49 -4.03 8.47 1.81
C ALA A 49 -2.56 8.11 2.06
N VAL A 50 -1.67 9.11 2.11
CA VAL A 50 -0.24 8.89 2.39
C VAL A 50 -0.03 8.20 3.73
N PHE A 51 -0.74 8.65 4.78
CA PHE A 51 -0.67 8.03 6.11
C PHE A 51 -1.14 6.57 6.09
N ALA A 52 -2.31 6.31 5.50
CA ALA A 52 -2.90 4.98 5.44
C ALA A 52 -2.02 3.99 4.65
N ILE A 53 -1.50 4.41 3.49
CA ILE A 53 -0.60 3.59 2.67
C ILE A 53 0.70 3.29 3.44
N SER A 54 1.32 4.31 4.05
CA SER A 54 2.58 4.15 4.79
C SER A 54 2.41 3.23 6.00
N PHE A 55 1.29 3.35 6.72
CA PHE A 55 1.02 2.55 7.90
C PHE A 55 0.66 1.10 7.53
N ALA A 56 -0.06 0.89 6.42
CA ALA A 56 -0.30 -0.44 5.86
C ALA A 56 1.02 -1.14 5.49
N ALA A 57 1.94 -0.44 4.81
CA ALA A 57 3.26 -0.95 4.48
C ALA A 57 4.02 -1.35 5.76
N TYR A 58 4.10 -0.45 6.74
CA TYR A 58 4.79 -0.72 8.01
C TYR A 58 4.26 -1.96 8.72
N LEU A 59 2.93 -2.08 8.86
CA LEU A 59 2.30 -3.22 9.54
C LEU A 59 2.53 -4.53 8.78
N TYR A 60 2.48 -4.49 7.44
CA TYR A 60 2.76 -5.64 6.60
C TYR A 60 4.19 -6.16 6.77
N TYR A 61 5.19 -5.28 6.70
CA TYR A 61 6.59 -5.67 6.95
C TYR A 61 6.81 -6.11 8.40
N LYS A 62 6.11 -5.51 9.35
CA LYS A 62 6.13 -5.96 10.75
C LYS A 62 5.54 -7.36 10.92
N ALA A 63 4.51 -7.72 10.18
CA ALA A 63 3.96 -9.08 10.18
C ALA A 63 5.01 -10.09 9.66
N LYS A 64 5.74 -9.75 8.59
CA LYS A 64 6.79 -10.61 8.01
C LYS A 64 8.03 -10.78 8.88
N THR A 65 8.28 -9.87 9.83
CA THR A 65 9.49 -9.85 10.67
C THR A 65 9.26 -10.39 12.08
N VAL A 66 8.01 -10.69 12.46
CA VAL A 66 7.74 -11.39 13.72
C VAL A 66 8.19 -12.83 13.59
N GLU A 67 9.25 -13.21 14.31
CA GLU A 67 9.82 -14.55 14.31
C GLU A 67 8.78 -15.62 14.70
N THR A 68 8.56 -16.54 13.76
CA THR A 68 8.08 -17.89 13.98
C THR A 68 9.30 -18.82 13.86
N ASP A 69 9.47 -19.78 14.78
CA ASP A 69 10.61 -20.70 14.75
C ASP A 69 10.71 -21.39 13.37
N LYS A 70 11.91 -21.43 12.82
CA LYS A 70 12.27 -21.58 11.39
C LYS A 70 11.98 -22.93 10.74
N ASP A 71 11.30 -23.86 11.39
CA ASP A 71 11.35 -25.26 10.96
C ASP A 71 10.40 -25.61 9.79
N ASP A 72 9.41 -24.77 9.46
CA ASP A 72 8.43 -25.05 8.38
C ASP A 72 8.23 -23.89 7.36
N GLU A 73 8.94 -22.77 7.50
CA GLU A 73 8.82 -21.60 6.59
C GLU A 73 9.78 -21.66 5.38
N ASP A 74 10.89 -22.40 5.50
CA ASP A 74 11.99 -22.40 4.52
C ASP A 74 11.65 -23.10 3.18
N GLU A 75 10.85 -24.17 3.16
CA GLU A 75 10.59 -24.94 1.92
C GLU A 75 9.64 -24.24 0.93
N ARG A 76 8.86 -23.26 1.39
CA ARG A 76 7.79 -22.64 0.56
C ARG A 76 8.08 -21.20 0.16
N ASP A 77 8.92 -20.51 0.93
CA ASP A 77 9.66 -19.35 0.39
C ASP A 77 10.51 -19.80 -0.81
N GLU A 78 10.97 -21.05 -0.83
CA GLU A 78 11.64 -21.68 -1.97
C GLU A 78 10.70 -21.86 -3.19
N PHE A 79 9.43 -22.21 -2.99
CA PHE A 79 8.46 -22.35 -4.10
C PHE A 79 8.12 -21.01 -4.78
N ILE A 80 8.22 -19.88 -4.05
CA ILE A 80 8.13 -18.52 -4.60
C ILE A 80 9.51 -18.03 -5.11
N ALA A 81 10.62 -18.58 -4.60
CA ALA A 81 11.98 -18.17 -4.93
C ALA A 81 12.54 -18.74 -6.25
N VAL A 82 12.03 -19.87 -6.77
CA VAL A 82 12.72 -20.66 -7.82
C VAL A 82 12.54 -20.20 -9.28
N LYS A 83 11.92 -19.04 -9.57
CA LYS A 83 12.00 -18.46 -10.92
C LYS A 83 12.26 -16.97 -10.87
N THR A 84 13.54 -16.58 -10.89
CA THR A 84 14.24 -15.42 -11.52
C THR A 84 13.52 -14.04 -11.69
N ASN A 85 12.33 -13.86 -11.15
CA ASN A 85 11.45 -12.70 -11.27
C ASN A 85 11.18 -12.07 -9.89
N HIS A 86 11.60 -12.69 -8.78
CA HIS A 86 11.24 -12.21 -7.44
C HIS A 86 11.99 -10.95 -7.02
N GLN A 87 13.29 -10.82 -7.36
CA GLN A 87 14.02 -9.57 -7.13
C GLN A 87 13.47 -8.43 -8.00
N MET A 88 13.21 -8.70 -9.29
CA MET A 88 12.64 -7.70 -10.20
C MET A 88 11.23 -7.29 -9.77
N TYR A 89 10.41 -8.24 -9.32
CA TYR A 89 9.10 -7.98 -8.72
C TYR A 89 9.22 -7.15 -7.43
N LYS A 90 10.13 -7.50 -6.50
CA LYS A 90 10.36 -6.72 -5.27
C LYS A 90 10.78 -5.29 -5.58
N ILE A 91 11.71 -5.12 -6.52
CA ILE A 91 12.18 -3.80 -6.99
C ILE A 91 11.01 -3.03 -7.61
N ALA A 92 10.26 -3.66 -8.52
CA ALA A 92 9.11 -3.03 -9.16
C ALA A 92 8.03 -2.63 -8.14
N ASN A 93 7.74 -3.48 -7.16
CA ASN A 93 6.76 -3.22 -6.11
C ASN A 93 7.16 -2.00 -5.26
N TRP A 94 8.43 -1.94 -4.83
CA TRP A 94 8.97 -0.78 -4.12
C TRP A 94 9.02 0.49 -4.99
N LEU A 95 9.32 0.34 -6.28
CA LEU A 95 9.40 1.45 -7.21
C LEU A 95 8.01 2.05 -7.47
N ILE A 96 6.97 1.22 -7.65
CA ILE A 96 5.57 1.67 -7.74
C ILE A 96 5.18 2.43 -6.47
N TYR A 97 5.51 1.89 -5.29
CA TYR A 97 5.25 2.56 -4.00
C TYR A 97 5.91 3.94 -3.91
N ILE A 98 7.22 4.01 -4.15
CA ILE A 98 7.99 5.25 -4.03
C ILE A 98 7.49 6.29 -5.03
N LEU A 99 7.28 5.90 -6.30
CA LEU A 99 6.76 6.80 -7.31
C LEU A 99 5.36 7.30 -6.96
N SER A 100 4.49 6.42 -6.43
CA SER A 100 3.15 6.81 -6.01
C SER A 100 3.20 7.90 -4.93
N LEU A 101 4.05 7.73 -3.91
CA LEU A 101 4.22 8.70 -2.82
C LEU A 101 4.85 10.01 -3.30
N VAL A 102 5.90 9.95 -4.13
CA VAL A 102 6.58 11.13 -4.66
C VAL A 102 5.62 11.95 -5.52
N PHE A 103 4.82 11.31 -6.38
CA PHE A 103 3.85 12.03 -7.20
C PHE A 103 2.66 12.55 -6.40
N LEU A 104 2.14 11.82 -5.41
CA LEU A 104 1.07 12.31 -4.53
C LEU A 104 1.52 13.52 -3.71
N THR A 105 2.68 13.43 -3.06
CA THR A 105 3.23 14.53 -2.26
C THR A 105 3.63 15.71 -3.13
N GLY A 106 4.30 15.45 -4.26
CA GLY A 106 4.66 16.47 -5.25
C GLY A 106 3.44 17.20 -5.80
N ALA A 107 2.38 16.48 -6.15
CA ALA A 107 1.13 17.09 -6.59
C ALA A 107 0.47 17.97 -5.52
N ALA A 108 0.51 17.56 -4.24
CA ALA A 108 0.00 18.37 -3.15
C ALA A 108 0.79 19.68 -2.96
N PHE A 109 2.12 19.63 -3.06
CA PHE A 109 2.96 20.83 -3.02
C PHE A 109 2.71 21.76 -4.21
N MET A 110 2.59 21.20 -5.41
CA MET A 110 2.29 21.98 -6.62
C MET A 110 0.90 22.60 -6.56
N TYR A 111 -0.09 21.87 -6.08
CA TYR A 111 -1.44 22.39 -5.85
C TYR A 111 -1.41 23.60 -4.91
N LYS A 112 -0.65 23.54 -3.81
CA LYS A 112 -0.52 24.67 -2.88
C LYS A 112 0.12 25.91 -3.52
N ALA A 113 1.06 25.71 -4.45
CA ALA A 113 1.79 26.81 -5.07
C ALA A 113 1.08 27.42 -6.29
N GLN A 114 0.39 26.61 -7.09
CA GLN A 114 -0.13 27.00 -8.40
C GLN A 114 -1.64 26.74 -8.58
N GLY A 115 -2.30 26.14 -7.59
CA GLY A 115 -3.71 25.73 -7.69
C GLY A 115 -3.91 24.51 -8.60
N PHE A 116 -5.14 24.35 -9.10
CA PHE A 116 -5.50 23.25 -10.00
C PHE A 116 -5.06 23.53 -11.43
N THR A 117 -3.83 23.14 -11.76
CA THR A 117 -3.33 23.15 -13.14
C THR A 117 -3.47 21.77 -13.78
N THR A 118 -3.45 21.72 -15.12
CA THR A 118 -3.47 20.46 -15.88
C THR A 118 -2.37 19.49 -15.43
N LEU A 119 -1.19 20.02 -15.09
CA LEU A 119 -0.07 19.23 -14.62
C LEU A 119 -0.36 18.59 -13.25
N VAL A 120 -0.96 19.33 -12.31
CA VAL A 120 -1.37 18.79 -11.00
C VAL A 120 -2.38 17.65 -11.18
N ILE A 121 -3.36 17.80 -12.07
CA ILE A 121 -4.36 16.75 -12.35
C ILE A 121 -3.69 15.48 -12.90
N ILE A 122 -2.76 15.63 -13.86
CA ILE A 122 -2.01 14.50 -14.43
C ILE A 122 -1.21 13.78 -13.33
N LEU A 123 -0.49 14.53 -12.49
CA LEU A 123 0.29 13.94 -11.40
C LEU A 123 -0.59 13.19 -10.40
N ILE A 124 -1.71 13.77 -9.96
CA ILE A 124 -2.63 13.09 -9.03
C ILE A 124 -3.19 11.81 -9.66
N THR A 125 -3.54 11.85 -10.96
CA THR A 125 -4.10 10.68 -11.66
C THR A 125 -3.08 9.54 -11.76
N ILE A 126 -1.84 9.85 -12.16
CA ILE A 126 -0.75 8.86 -12.22
C ILE A 126 -0.48 8.31 -10.82
N ALA A 127 -0.36 9.18 -9.81
CA ALA A 127 -0.09 8.78 -8.43
C ALA A 127 -1.20 7.89 -7.87
N ALA A 128 -2.47 8.23 -8.11
CA ALA A 128 -3.62 7.44 -7.68
C ALA A 128 -3.63 6.06 -8.36
N THR A 129 -3.35 6.01 -9.67
CA THR A 129 -3.29 4.74 -10.42
C THR A 129 -2.19 3.82 -9.86
N LEU A 130 -0.98 4.36 -9.67
CA LEU A 130 0.13 3.61 -9.07
C LEU A 130 -0.20 3.16 -7.64
N SER A 131 -0.84 4.03 -6.85
CA SER A 131 -1.26 3.70 -5.48
C SER A 131 -2.28 2.58 -5.45
N VAL A 132 -3.27 2.58 -6.36
CA VAL A 132 -4.26 1.50 -6.47
C VAL A 132 -3.57 0.19 -6.83
N LEU A 133 -2.71 0.19 -7.85
CA LEU A 133 -1.96 -1.01 -8.25
C LEU A 133 -1.13 -1.57 -7.08
N TRP A 134 -0.42 -0.70 -6.37
CA TRP A 134 0.38 -1.11 -5.22
C TRP A 134 -0.48 -1.66 -4.08
N ASN A 135 -1.59 -1.00 -3.74
CA ASN A 135 -2.49 -1.49 -2.69
C ASN A 135 -3.09 -2.85 -3.04
N LEU A 136 -3.45 -3.11 -4.30
CA LEU A 136 -3.92 -4.41 -4.75
C LEU A 136 -2.85 -5.50 -4.61
N LEU A 137 -1.61 -5.21 -5.01
CA LEU A 137 -0.48 -6.15 -4.84
C LEU A 137 -0.25 -6.46 -3.36
N LEU A 138 -0.23 -5.43 -2.50
CA LEU A 138 -0.08 -5.60 -1.07
C LEU A 138 -1.21 -6.47 -0.48
N LEU A 139 -2.44 -6.24 -0.93
CA LEU A 139 -3.62 -6.98 -0.45
C LEU A 139 -3.54 -8.47 -0.82
N ILE A 140 -3.11 -8.80 -2.05
CA ILE A 140 -2.87 -10.18 -2.47
C ILE A 140 -1.81 -10.83 -1.57
N GLU A 141 -0.68 -10.16 -1.34
CA GLU A 141 0.39 -10.70 -0.49
C GLU A 141 -0.07 -10.91 0.97
N MET A 142 -0.92 -10.02 1.49
CA MET A 142 -1.52 -10.17 2.82
C MET A 142 -2.48 -11.35 2.89
N ILE A 143 -3.34 -11.56 1.90
CA ILE A 143 -4.26 -12.71 1.85
C ILE A 143 -3.47 -14.02 1.85
N ILE A 144 -2.41 -14.10 1.05
CA ILE A 144 -1.52 -15.27 1.00
C ILE A 144 -0.89 -15.50 2.38
N GLY A 145 -0.36 -14.43 3.01
CA GLY A 145 0.22 -14.49 4.35
C GLY A 145 -0.76 -15.00 5.40
N ILE A 146 -1.97 -14.45 5.46
CA ILE A 146 -3.03 -14.89 6.39
C ILE A 146 -3.41 -16.36 6.16
N THR A 147 -3.59 -16.75 4.90
CA THR A 147 -4.01 -18.13 4.55
C THR A 147 -2.97 -19.14 5.00
N ASN A 148 -1.69 -18.84 4.80
CA ASN A 148 -0.59 -19.69 5.24
C ASN A 148 -0.53 -19.81 6.77
N GLU A 149 -0.67 -18.70 7.48
CA GLU A 149 -0.71 -18.70 8.94
C GLU A 149 -1.93 -19.48 9.47
N LEU A 150 -3.08 -19.43 8.82
CA LEU A 150 -4.26 -20.19 9.27
C LEU A 150 -4.17 -21.70 9.00
N ARG A 151 -3.38 -22.11 7.99
CA ARG A 151 -3.23 -23.50 7.57
C ARG A 151 -2.21 -24.26 8.43
N ASN A 152 -1.09 -23.62 8.77
CA ASN A 152 -0.11 -24.14 9.74
C ASN A 152 -0.59 -23.84 11.17
#